data_AF-A0A0L0G601-F1
#
_entry.id   AF-A0A0L0G601-F1
#
_cell.length_a   1.000
_cell.length_b   1.000
_cell.length_c   1.000
_cell.angle_alpha   90.00
_cell.angle_beta   90.00
_cell.angle_gamma   90.00
#
_symmetry.space_group_name_H-M   'P 1'
#
loop_
_entity.id
_entity.type
_entity.pdbx_description
1 polymer ?
#
loop_
_entity_poly.entity_id
_entity_poly.type
_entity_poly.pdbx_seq_one_letter_code
_entity_poly.pdbx_strand_id
1 'polypeptide(L)'
;MAAEYAQNSSGMSIDLESKYVDDSRYKNFESNISKCLKASEQAREWADLISFLARLNKGLQAAPEQFTFVPHKHMVSRRLAQCLNASLPAGVHLKTIEVYQIIFHRIGPMQLRKDLYLYTMGLFPLFYYASINVKVGLFDLYEAHFLPLGEGLVPCLKGLILAVLPGLEEGSCWSVGSRAIDPLLLGQCCWCRA
;
A
#
# COMPACT_ATOMS: atom_id res chain seq x y z
N MET A 1 11.33 3.71 -27.66
CA MET A 1 10.03 4.39 -27.44
C MET A 1 9.43 4.19 -26.05
N ALA A 2 9.56 3.04 -25.36
CA ALA A 2 9.04 2.89 -23.99
C ALA A 2 9.89 3.55 -22.87
N ALA A 3 11.18 3.79 -23.12
CA ALA A 3 12.11 4.30 -22.11
C ALA A 3 12.08 5.84 -21.94
N GLU A 4 11.59 6.58 -22.94
CA GLU A 4 11.66 8.05 -22.95
C GLU A 4 10.46 8.73 -22.24
N TYR A 5 9.41 7.97 -21.94
CA TYR A 5 8.22 8.49 -21.24
C TYR A 5 8.36 8.43 -19.70
N ALA A 6 9.33 7.68 -19.18
CA ALA A 6 9.52 7.53 -17.73
C ALA A 6 10.29 8.70 -17.09
N GLN A 7 11.04 9.48 -17.89
CA GLN A 7 11.81 10.63 -17.39
C GLN A 7 11.05 11.96 -17.48
N ASN A 8 9.94 12.02 -18.22
CA ASN A 8 9.12 13.23 -18.37
C ASN A 8 7.90 13.28 -17.42
N SER A 9 7.72 12.28 -16.57
CA SER A 9 6.62 12.18 -15.59
C SER A 9 6.96 12.74 -14.21
N SER A 10 8.22 13.14 -13.98
CA SER A 10 8.67 13.76 -12.72
C SER A 10 8.23 15.22 -12.55
N GLY A 11 7.76 15.88 -13.62
CA GLY A 11 7.52 17.32 -13.63
C GLY A 11 6.25 17.82 -12.94
N MET A 12 5.20 16.99 -12.79
CA MET A 12 3.85 17.51 -12.47
C MET A 12 3.32 17.17 -11.06
N SER A 13 4.13 16.53 -10.21
CA SER A 13 3.84 16.42 -8.77
C SER A 13 4.45 17.54 -7.95
N ILE A 14 5.41 18.29 -8.52
CA ILE A 14 6.05 19.44 -7.90
C ILE A 14 5.04 20.59 -7.70
N ASP A 15 3.97 20.64 -8.50
CA ASP A 15 3.04 21.78 -8.56
C ASP A 15 2.10 21.93 -7.35
N LEU A 16 1.85 20.86 -6.59
CA LEU A 16 1.01 20.96 -5.37
C LEU A 16 1.84 21.28 -4.14
N GLU A 17 3.03 20.68 -4.05
CA GLU A 17 3.95 20.88 -2.95
C GLU A 17 4.53 22.31 -2.97
N SER A 18 4.86 22.83 -4.16
CA SER A 18 5.40 24.19 -4.35
C SER A 18 4.52 25.31 -3.77
N LYS A 19 3.19 25.10 -3.74
CA LYS A 19 2.22 26.07 -3.19
C LYS A 19 2.32 26.25 -1.68
N TYR A 20 2.86 25.26 -0.97
CA TYR A 20 2.90 25.25 0.50
C TYR A 20 4.31 25.35 1.06
N VAL A 21 5.34 25.54 0.24
CA VAL A 21 6.75 25.57 0.65
C VAL A 21 7.01 26.57 1.78
N ASP A 22 6.30 27.70 1.80
CA ASP A 22 6.46 28.72 2.83
C ASP A 22 5.56 28.52 4.06
N ASP A 23 4.58 27.62 4.01
CA ASP A 23 3.67 27.35 5.14
C ASP A 23 4.43 26.60 6.26
N SER A 24 4.45 27.19 7.45
CA SER A 24 5.07 26.60 8.64
C SER A 24 4.52 25.21 8.99
N ARG A 25 3.23 24.96 8.73
CA ARG A 25 2.59 23.65 8.95
C ARG A 25 3.12 22.60 7.97
N TYR A 26 3.36 23.00 6.72
CA TYR A 26 3.97 22.13 5.73
C TYR A 26 5.43 21.82 6.09
N LYS A 27 6.24 22.83 6.46
CA LYS A 27 7.63 22.62 6.93
C LYS A 27 7.69 21.66 8.12
N ASN A 28 6.75 21.75 9.06
CA ASN A 28 6.65 20.82 10.17
C ASN A 28 6.27 19.41 9.71
N PHE A 29 5.31 19.29 8.77
CA PHE A 29 4.91 18.02 8.19
C PHE A 29 6.06 17.34 7.44
N GLU A 30 6.72 18.04 6.53
CA GLU A 30 7.90 17.56 5.81
C GLU A 30 9.01 17.14 6.78
N SER A 31 9.33 17.98 7.77
CA SER A 31 10.34 17.68 8.80
C SER A 31 10.00 16.40 9.59
N ASN A 32 8.74 16.20 9.96
CA ASN A 32 8.30 15.00 10.66
C ASN A 32 8.46 13.75 9.78
N ILE A 33 8.08 13.82 8.50
CA ILE A 33 8.24 12.71 7.56
C ILE A 33 9.72 12.43 7.29
N SER A 34 10.55 13.44 7.09
CA SER A 34 11.99 13.27 6.85
C SER A 34 12.71 12.66 8.07
N LYS A 35 12.34 13.05 9.30
CA LYS A 35 12.84 12.41 10.53
C LYS A 35 12.43 10.94 10.61
N CYS A 36 11.19 10.60 10.24
CA CYS A 36 10.73 9.21 10.19
C CYS A 36 11.52 8.39 9.16
N LEU A 37 11.76 8.95 7.97
CA LEU A 37 12.55 8.30 6.92
C LEU A 37 14.00 8.08 7.34
N LYS A 38 14.64 9.06 7.98
CA LYS A 38 16.00 8.89 8.53
C LYS A 38 16.06 7.81 9.61
N ALA A 39 15.06 7.72 10.47
CA ALA A 39 15.00 6.64 11.47
C ALA A 39 14.83 5.26 10.82
N SER A 40 14.13 5.17 9.69
CA SER A 40 13.96 3.92 8.93
C SER A 40 15.25 3.41 8.29
N GLU A 41 16.24 4.28 8.03
CA GLU A 41 17.55 3.89 7.48
C GLU A 41 18.36 3.02 8.45
N GLN A 42 18.12 3.18 9.74
CA GLN A 42 18.80 2.44 10.81
C GLN A 42 18.02 1.19 11.23
N ALA A 43 16.81 0.98 10.70
CA ALA A 43 15.99 -0.18 11.01
C ALA A 43 16.66 -1.44 10.48
N ARG A 44 16.91 -2.40 11.38
CA ARG A 44 17.54 -3.69 11.04
C ARG A 44 16.62 -4.85 11.33
N GLU A 45 15.69 -4.67 12.26
CA GLU A 45 14.77 -5.71 12.67
C GLU A 45 13.32 -5.38 12.29
N TRP A 46 12.49 -6.42 12.23
CA TRP A 46 11.07 -6.26 11.91
C TRP A 46 10.33 -5.36 12.92
N ALA A 47 10.76 -5.34 14.19
CA ALA A 47 10.19 -4.47 15.23
C ALA A 47 10.49 -2.98 14.98
N ASP A 48 11.66 -2.65 14.44
CA ASP A 48 12.02 -1.29 14.03
C ASP A 48 11.11 -0.82 12.89
N LEU A 49 10.80 -1.72 11.95
CA LEU A 49 9.90 -1.45 10.84
C LEU A 49 8.48 -1.18 11.33
N ILE A 50 7.94 -1.97 12.26
CA ILE A 50 6.63 -1.69 12.88
C ILE A 50 6.63 -0.30 13.55
N SER A 51 7.69 0.02 14.29
CA SER A 51 7.83 1.32 14.96
C SER A 51 7.95 2.48 13.98
N PHE A 52 8.62 2.26 12.84
CA PHE A 52 8.66 3.20 11.73
C PHE A 52 7.28 3.39 11.09
N LEU A 53 6.59 2.30 10.73
CA LEU A 53 5.24 2.34 10.14
C LEU A 53 4.25 3.05 11.06
N ALA A 54 4.30 2.79 12.36
CA ALA A 54 3.44 3.46 13.35
C ALA A 54 3.72 4.97 13.43
N ARG A 55 4.98 5.38 13.39
CA ARG A 55 5.36 6.81 13.37
C ARG A 55 4.97 7.48 12.07
N LEU A 56 5.19 6.82 10.93
CA LEU A 56 4.80 7.33 9.62
C LEU A 56 3.28 7.51 9.55
N ASN A 57 2.51 6.52 10.01
CA ASN A 57 1.06 6.58 10.06
C ASN A 57 0.57 7.80 10.87
N LYS A 58 1.10 8.00 12.08
CA LYS A 58 0.79 9.17 12.91
C LYS A 58 1.20 10.49 12.25
N GLY A 59 2.40 10.54 11.65
CA GLY A 59 2.89 11.72 10.94
C GLY A 59 2.01 12.11 9.76
N LEU A 60 1.52 11.11 9.01
CA LEU A 60 0.56 11.30 7.93
C LEU A 60 -0.79 11.77 8.44
N GLN A 61 -1.32 11.26 9.56
CA GLN A 61 -2.62 11.69 10.10
C GLN A 61 -2.58 13.06 10.79
N ALA A 62 -1.45 13.43 11.40
CA ALA A 62 -1.30 14.71 12.10
C ALA A 62 -1.28 15.93 11.16
N ALA A 63 -1.06 15.70 9.85
CA ALA A 63 -1.03 16.75 8.86
C ALA A 63 -2.45 17.21 8.48
N PRO A 64 -2.69 18.51 8.27
CA PRO A 64 -3.96 19.04 7.76
C PRO A 64 -4.46 18.29 6.52
N GLU A 65 -5.78 18.08 6.42
CA GLU A 65 -6.41 17.35 5.29
C GLU A 65 -6.21 18.06 3.94
N GLN A 66 -6.03 19.38 3.95
CA GLN A 66 -5.72 20.18 2.75
C GLN A 66 -4.42 19.74 2.06
N PHE A 67 -3.51 19.07 2.76
CA PHE A 67 -2.29 18.52 2.17
C PHE A 67 -2.59 17.16 1.54
N THR A 68 -3.06 17.19 0.31
CA THR A 68 -3.41 16.02 -0.52
C THR A 68 -2.19 15.42 -1.24
N PHE A 69 -1.03 15.43 -0.58
CA PHE A 69 0.23 14.92 -1.12
C PHE A 69 1.09 14.36 0.01
N VAL A 70 2.13 13.59 -0.35
CA VAL A 70 3.08 13.00 0.58
C VAL A 70 4.49 13.53 0.28
N PRO A 71 5.14 14.23 1.24
CA PRO A 71 6.52 14.68 1.10
C PRO A 71 7.46 13.50 0.88
N HIS A 72 8.47 13.68 0.03
CA HIS A 72 9.44 12.63 -0.31
C HIS A 72 8.80 11.28 -0.73
N LYS A 73 7.67 11.32 -1.46
CA LYS A 73 6.90 10.12 -1.85
C LYS A 73 7.73 8.96 -2.39
N HIS A 74 8.80 9.22 -3.14
CA HIS A 74 9.68 8.19 -3.69
C HIS A 74 10.46 7.44 -2.60
N MET A 75 10.89 8.13 -1.55
CA MET A 75 11.56 7.51 -0.41
C MET A 75 10.56 6.74 0.44
N VAL A 76 9.38 7.32 0.69
CA VAL A 76 8.29 6.67 1.42
C VAL A 76 7.87 5.37 0.73
N SER A 77 7.53 5.43 -0.55
CA SER A 77 7.15 4.25 -1.37
C SER A 77 8.24 3.17 -1.32
N ARG A 78 9.51 3.54 -1.51
CA ARG A 78 10.62 2.59 -1.48
C ARG A 78 10.75 1.90 -0.12
N ARG A 79 10.60 2.63 0.98
CA ARG A 79 10.63 2.08 2.33
C ARG A 79 9.43 1.17 2.61
N LEU A 80 8.24 1.55 2.16
CA LEU A 80 7.06 0.70 2.26
C LEU A 80 7.23 -0.60 1.46
N ALA A 81 7.78 -0.55 0.25
CA ALA A 81 8.07 -1.74 -0.54
C ALA A 81 9.05 -2.69 0.17
N GLN A 82 10.06 -2.17 0.87
CA GLN A 82 10.95 -2.99 1.70
C GLN A 82 10.22 -3.68 2.86
N CYS A 83 9.24 -3.00 3.47
CA CYS A 83 8.40 -3.58 4.53
C CYS A 83 7.50 -4.72 4.02
N LEU A 84 7.33 -4.86 2.70
CA LEU A 84 6.57 -5.93 2.08
C LEU A 84 7.41 -7.15 1.71
N ASN A 85 8.72 -7.18 1.98
CA ASN A 85 9.59 -8.32 1.63
C ASN A 85 9.08 -9.66 2.23
N ALA A 86 9.16 -10.75 1.48
CA ALA A 86 8.78 -12.11 1.86
C ALA A 86 9.47 -12.62 3.13
N SER A 87 10.66 -12.11 3.44
CA SER A 87 11.40 -12.47 4.67
C SER A 87 10.79 -11.89 5.95
N LEU A 88 9.83 -10.96 5.83
CA LEU A 88 9.21 -10.30 6.97
C LEU A 88 7.90 -10.99 7.39
N PRO A 89 7.53 -10.94 8.68
CA PRO A 89 6.33 -11.59 9.17
C PRO A 89 5.06 -10.86 8.69
N ALA A 90 3.95 -11.60 8.57
CA ALA A 90 2.66 -11.10 8.11
C ALA A 90 2.15 -9.86 8.88
N GLY A 91 2.49 -9.73 10.17
CA GLY A 91 2.14 -8.54 10.96
C GLY A 91 2.74 -7.23 10.42
N VAL A 92 3.96 -7.28 9.85
CA VAL A 92 4.59 -6.13 9.19
C VAL A 92 3.88 -5.82 7.89
N HIS A 93 3.52 -6.85 7.11
CA HIS A 93 2.78 -6.68 5.86
C HIS A 93 1.42 -6.01 6.09
N LEU A 94 0.63 -6.53 7.03
CA LEU A 94 -0.68 -5.94 7.40
C LEU A 94 -0.54 -4.48 7.83
N LYS A 95 0.44 -4.18 8.69
CA LYS A 95 0.67 -2.81 9.14
C LYS A 95 1.09 -1.88 8.00
N THR A 96 1.83 -2.41 7.04
CA THR A 96 2.24 -1.66 5.84
C THR A 96 1.04 -1.36 4.94
N ILE A 97 0.14 -2.33 4.76
CA ILE A 97 -1.11 -2.17 3.99
C ILE A 97 -1.99 -1.07 4.61
N GLU A 98 -2.13 -1.02 5.94
CA GLU A 98 -2.83 0.09 6.61
C GLU A 98 -2.23 1.47 6.28
N VAL A 99 -0.90 1.57 6.21
CA VAL A 99 -0.23 2.83 5.85
C VAL A 99 -0.51 3.19 4.40
N TYR A 100 -0.54 2.22 3.48
CA TYR A 100 -0.95 2.45 2.09
C TYR A 100 -2.38 2.99 1.98
N GLN A 101 -3.33 2.43 2.72
CA GLN A 101 -4.72 2.92 2.74
C GLN A 101 -4.78 4.41 3.13
N ILE A 102 -4.03 4.82 4.16
CA ILE A 102 -3.97 6.21 4.61
C ILE A 102 -3.34 7.11 3.56
N ILE A 103 -2.26 6.67 2.92
CA ILE A 103 -1.61 7.42 1.83
C ILE A 103 -2.59 7.61 0.68
N PHE A 104 -3.27 6.55 0.24
CA PHE A 104 -4.21 6.60 -0.89
C PHE A 104 -5.42 7.46 -0.59
N HIS A 105 -5.94 7.40 0.64
CA HIS A 105 -6.99 8.30 1.10
C HIS A 105 -6.54 9.76 1.06
N ARG A 106 -5.33 10.07 1.55
CA ARG A 106 -4.79 11.43 1.58
C ARG A 106 -4.53 12.01 0.19
N ILE A 107 -3.90 11.26 -0.72
CA ILE A 107 -3.55 11.78 -2.05
C ILE A 107 -4.76 11.82 -3.01
N GLY A 108 -5.77 10.99 -2.75
CA GLY A 108 -6.95 10.87 -3.59
C GLY A 108 -6.70 10.22 -4.95
N PRO A 109 -7.75 9.95 -5.72
CA PRO A 109 -7.69 9.15 -6.95
C PRO A 109 -6.90 9.82 -8.08
N MET A 110 -6.95 11.16 -8.17
CA MET A 110 -6.26 11.90 -9.24
C MET A 110 -4.74 11.81 -9.13
N GLN A 111 -4.21 11.98 -7.91
CA GLN A 111 -2.77 11.88 -7.66
C GLN A 111 -2.33 10.43 -7.64
N LEU A 112 -3.14 9.52 -7.07
CA LEU A 112 -2.87 8.09 -7.09
C LEU A 112 -2.68 7.57 -8.52
N ARG A 113 -3.51 7.99 -9.48
CA ARG A 113 -3.36 7.58 -10.89
C ARG A 113 -1.96 7.87 -11.45
N LYS A 114 -1.38 9.03 -11.11
CA LYS A 114 -0.05 9.43 -11.57
C LYS A 114 1.06 8.65 -10.88
N ASP A 115 0.87 8.36 -9.60
CA ASP A 115 1.86 7.74 -8.73
C ASP A 115 1.68 6.22 -8.60
N LEU A 116 0.75 5.61 -9.34
CA LEU A 116 0.43 4.18 -9.31
C LEU A 116 1.68 3.31 -9.43
N TYR A 117 2.55 3.62 -10.39
CA TYR A 117 3.78 2.85 -10.63
C TYR A 117 4.71 2.82 -9.41
N LEU A 118 4.68 3.83 -8.54
CA LEU A 118 5.52 3.86 -7.34
C LEU A 118 5.05 2.84 -6.31
N TYR A 119 3.73 2.69 -6.17
CA TYR A 119 3.15 1.88 -5.10
C TYR A 119 2.96 0.42 -5.52
N THR A 120 2.70 0.16 -6.81
CA THR A 120 2.49 -1.20 -7.32
C THR A 120 3.74 -2.07 -7.28
N MET A 121 4.95 -1.48 -7.36
CA MET A 121 6.22 -2.22 -7.30
C MET A 121 6.40 -3.04 -6.01
N GLY A 122 5.83 -2.60 -4.89
CA GLY A 122 5.84 -3.37 -3.64
C GLY A 122 4.60 -4.25 -3.46
N LEU A 123 3.43 -3.74 -3.84
CA LEU A 123 2.14 -4.40 -3.57
C LEU A 123 1.91 -5.65 -4.43
N PHE A 124 2.31 -5.62 -5.70
CA PHE A 124 2.05 -6.74 -6.62
C PHE A 124 2.86 -7.99 -6.27
N PRO A 125 4.19 -7.91 -6.03
CA PRO A 125 4.97 -9.09 -5.65
C PRO A 125 4.50 -9.73 -4.34
N LEU A 126 3.99 -8.93 -3.38
CA LEU A 126 3.53 -9.41 -2.08
C LEU A 126 2.47 -10.52 -2.22
N PHE A 127 1.61 -10.40 -3.22
CA PHE A 127 0.50 -11.34 -3.42
C PHE A 127 0.98 -12.79 -3.66
N TYR A 128 2.18 -12.98 -4.22
CA TYR A 128 2.71 -14.32 -4.52
C TYR A 128 3.04 -15.16 -3.28
N TYR A 129 3.52 -14.53 -2.21
CA TYR A 129 4.00 -15.23 -1.00
C TYR A 129 3.24 -14.85 0.28
N ALA A 130 2.32 -13.88 0.19
CA ALA A 130 1.52 -13.44 1.31
C ALA A 130 0.63 -14.56 1.86
N SER A 131 0.42 -14.55 3.18
CA SER A 131 -0.61 -15.38 3.82
C SER A 131 -2.01 -14.93 3.41
N ILE A 132 -3.00 -15.81 3.57
CA ILE A 132 -4.41 -15.55 3.19
C ILE A 132 -4.93 -14.24 3.81
N ASN A 133 -4.65 -13.99 5.10
CA ASN A 133 -5.09 -12.76 5.78
C ASN A 133 -4.49 -11.49 5.16
N VAL A 134 -3.24 -11.55 4.69
CA VAL A 134 -2.59 -10.43 4.00
C VAL A 134 -3.17 -10.24 2.60
N LYS A 135 -3.48 -11.33 1.88
CA LYS A 135 -4.16 -11.29 0.57
C LYS A 135 -5.54 -10.63 0.68
N VAL A 136 -6.31 -10.91 1.73
CA VAL A 136 -7.60 -10.24 1.99
C VAL A 136 -7.41 -8.72 2.14
N GLY A 137 -6.47 -8.29 2.99
CA GLY A 137 -6.19 -6.85 3.16
C GLY A 137 -5.69 -6.15 1.88
N LEU A 138 -4.95 -6.87 1.01
CA LEU A 138 -4.59 -6.36 -0.31
C LEU A 138 -5.80 -6.19 -1.23
N PHE A 139 -6.74 -7.14 -1.23
CA PHE A 139 -7.96 -7.02 -2.01
C PHE A 139 -8.81 -5.84 -1.55
N ASP A 140 -8.97 -5.66 -0.24
CA ASP A 140 -9.69 -4.50 0.32
C ASP A 140 -9.07 -3.17 -0.16
N LEU A 141 -7.74 -3.09 -0.17
CA LEU A 141 -7.01 -1.93 -0.68
C LEU A 141 -7.24 -1.72 -2.20
N TYR A 142 -7.22 -2.78 -3.00
CA TYR A 142 -7.49 -2.68 -4.44
C TYR A 142 -8.93 -2.29 -4.73
N GLU A 143 -9.89 -2.87 -4.02
CA GLU A 143 -11.31 -2.54 -4.16
C GLU A 143 -11.59 -1.08 -3.80
N ALA A 144 -11.02 -0.60 -2.69
CA ALA A 144 -11.24 0.77 -2.22
C ALA A 144 -10.53 1.84 -3.07
N HIS A 145 -9.35 1.55 -3.61
CA HIS A 145 -8.50 2.58 -4.22
C HIS A 145 -8.13 2.36 -5.68
N PHE A 146 -8.06 1.12 -6.16
CA PHE A 146 -7.60 0.82 -7.51
C PHE A 146 -8.77 0.68 -8.48
N LEU A 147 -9.82 -0.06 -8.10
CA LEU A 147 -11.00 -0.24 -8.94
C LEU A 147 -11.71 1.09 -9.29
N PRO A 148 -11.86 2.06 -8.37
CA PRO A 148 -12.49 3.34 -8.69
C PRO A 148 -11.70 4.21 -9.68
N LEU A 149 -10.43 3.88 -9.97
CA LEU A 149 -9.62 4.64 -10.94
C LEU A 149 -10.05 4.40 -12.40
N GLY A 150 -10.77 3.31 -12.67
CA GLY A 150 -11.26 2.95 -14.00
C GLY A 150 -10.13 2.86 -15.03
N GLU A 151 -10.24 3.62 -16.12
CA GLU A 151 -9.23 3.71 -17.17
C GLU A 151 -7.84 4.14 -16.67
N GLY A 152 -7.78 4.82 -15.52
CA GLY A 152 -6.52 5.17 -14.86
C GLY A 152 -5.68 3.97 -14.41
N LEU A 153 -6.29 2.78 -14.30
CA LEU A 153 -5.63 1.55 -13.89
C LEU A 153 -4.86 0.88 -15.04
N VAL A 154 -5.20 1.19 -16.30
CA VAL A 154 -4.63 0.57 -17.52
C VAL A 154 -3.10 0.43 -17.49
N PRO A 155 -2.31 1.44 -17.06
CA PRO A 155 -0.84 1.34 -17.06
C PRO A 155 -0.29 0.22 -16.17
N CYS A 156 -1.00 -0.17 -15.12
CA CYS A 156 -0.58 -1.21 -14.17
C CYS A 156 -1.49 -2.45 -14.19
N LEU A 157 -2.54 -2.46 -15.01
CA LEU A 157 -3.52 -3.54 -15.09
C LEU A 157 -2.87 -4.89 -15.41
N LYS A 158 -1.93 -4.93 -16.36
CA LYS A 158 -1.18 -6.16 -16.67
C LYS A 158 -0.44 -6.71 -15.45
N GLY A 159 0.18 -5.83 -14.66
CA GLY A 159 0.86 -6.21 -13.43
C GLY A 159 -0.10 -6.72 -12.37
N LEU A 160 -1.26 -6.08 -12.22
CA LEU A 160 -2.30 -6.50 -11.28
C LEU A 160 -2.82 -7.89 -11.62
N ILE A 161 -3.13 -8.14 -12.89
CA ILE A 161 -3.60 -9.45 -13.37
C ILE A 161 -2.55 -10.52 -13.09
N LEU A 162 -1.28 -10.27 -13.45
CA LEU A 162 -0.19 -11.21 -13.21
C LEU A 162 0.04 -11.48 -11.71
N ALA A 163 -0.20 -10.49 -10.86
CA ALA A 163 -0.05 -10.65 -9.41
C ALA A 163 -1.19 -11.50 -8.82
N VAL A 164 -2.43 -11.31 -9.28
CA VAL A 164 -3.61 -12.00 -8.73
C VAL A 164 -3.80 -13.40 -9.31
N LEU A 165 -3.35 -13.64 -10.55
CA LEU A 165 -3.54 -14.90 -11.26
C LEU A 165 -3.13 -16.15 -10.45
N PRO A 166 -1.96 -16.20 -9.78
CA PRO A 166 -1.57 -17.36 -8.99
C PRO A 166 -2.53 -17.64 -7.82
N GLY A 167 -3.10 -16.59 -7.20
CA GLY A 167 -4.08 -16.80 -6.12
C GLY A 167 -5.42 -17.32 -6.61
N LEU A 168 -5.74 -17.14 -7.90
CA LEU A 168 -6.90 -17.75 -8.53
C LEU A 168 -6.66 -19.23 -8.85
N GLU A 169 -5.42 -19.62 -9.21
CA GLU A 169 -5.04 -21.01 -9.43
C GLU A 169 -5.03 -21.82 -8.13
N GLU A 170 -4.64 -21.19 -7.01
CA GLU A 170 -4.82 -21.73 -5.65
C GLU A 170 -6.31 -21.81 -5.23
N GLY A 171 -7.21 -21.33 -6.10
CA GLY A 171 -8.68 -21.32 -6.06
C GLY A 171 -9.37 -22.59 -5.60
N SER A 172 -8.76 -23.76 -5.78
CA SER A 172 -9.34 -25.05 -5.34
C SER A 172 -9.38 -25.25 -3.83
N CYS A 173 -8.79 -24.34 -3.03
CA CYS A 173 -8.89 -24.35 -1.56
C CYS A 173 -9.75 -23.20 -0.99
N TRP A 174 -10.26 -22.28 -1.83
CA TRP A 174 -11.11 -21.17 -1.40
C TRP A 174 -12.58 -21.58 -1.29
N SER A 175 -12.88 -22.59 -0.47
CA SER A 175 -14.22 -22.72 0.11
C SER A 175 -14.24 -22.06 1.47
N VAL A 176 -14.19 -20.73 1.48
CA VAL A 176 -14.53 -19.92 2.67
C VAL A 176 -15.53 -18.87 2.24
N GLY A 177 -16.76 -19.02 2.74
CA GLY A 177 -17.62 -17.89 3.04
C GLY A 177 -18.67 -17.53 2.00
N SER A 178 -19.57 -18.45 1.69
CA SER A 178 -20.90 -18.09 1.17
C SER A 178 -21.52 -17.03 2.07
N ARG A 179 -21.77 -15.84 1.52
CA ARG A 179 -22.80 -14.97 2.06
C ARG A 179 -24.14 -15.71 1.85
N ALA A 180 -24.64 -16.24 2.97
CA ALA A 180 -26.02 -16.66 3.27
C ALA A 180 -26.45 -18.14 3.00
N ILE A 181 -27.01 -18.74 4.07
CA ILE A 181 -28.01 -19.85 4.18
C ILE A 181 -27.46 -21.30 4.18
N ASP A 182 -27.27 -21.95 5.35
CA ASP A 182 -28.28 -22.75 6.10
C ASP A 182 -27.66 -23.44 7.36
N PRO A 183 -28.30 -23.46 8.56
CA PRO A 183 -27.67 -23.91 9.81
C PRO A 183 -27.59 -25.43 10.07
N LEU A 184 -27.95 -26.30 9.12
CA LEU A 184 -28.19 -27.73 9.40
C LEU A 184 -27.05 -28.70 9.04
N LEU A 185 -25.87 -28.22 8.67
CA LEU A 185 -24.71 -29.07 8.30
C LEU A 185 -23.47 -28.90 9.21
N LEU A 186 -23.63 -28.27 10.39
CA LEU A 186 -22.59 -28.07 11.40
C LEU A 186 -22.31 -29.33 12.24
N GLY A 187 -22.21 -30.49 11.59
CA GLY A 187 -22.06 -31.78 12.26
C GLY A 187 -20.71 -32.46 12.13
N GLN A 188 -19.89 -32.16 11.12
CA GLN A 188 -18.68 -32.96 10.83
C GLN A 188 -17.61 -32.16 10.06
N CYS A 189 -16.82 -31.35 10.76
CA CYS A 189 -15.56 -30.84 10.22
C CYS A 189 -14.42 -31.06 11.24
N CYS A 190 -13.57 -32.06 10.96
CA CYS A 190 -12.48 -32.55 11.82
C CYS A 190 -11.24 -31.64 11.91
N TRP A 191 -11.31 -30.35 11.56
CA TRP A 191 -10.12 -29.51 11.36
C TRP A 191 -9.70 -28.64 12.55
N CYS A 192 -10.32 -28.80 13.73
CA CYS A 192 -9.86 -28.15 14.98
C CYS A 192 -9.21 -29.14 15.96
N ARG A 193 -8.38 -30.07 15.48
CA ARG A 193 -7.56 -30.89 16.37
C ARG A 193 -6.19 -31.19 15.76
N ALA A 194 -5.31 -30.20 15.85
CA ALA A 194 -3.85 -30.33 15.92
C ALA A 194 -3.30 -29.06 16.56
#